data_AF-A0A1N7GDP1-F1
#
_entry.id   AF-A0A1N7GDP1-F1
#
_cell.length_a   1.000
_cell.length_b   1.000
_cell.length_c   1.000
_cell.angle_alpha   90.00
_cell.angle_beta   90.00
_cell.angle_gamma   90.00
#
_symmetry.space_group_name_H-M   'P 1'
#
loop_
_entity.id
_entity.type
_entity.pdbx_description
1 polymer ?
#
loop_
_entity_poly.entity_id
_entity_poly.type
_entity_poly.pdbx_seq_one_letter_code
_entity_poly.pdbx_strand_id
1 'polypeptide(L)'
;MKFGHEDKVGRGESVAHLIQVVPPELHSMGKTLVRYVEQRVDVQALEIAVARDARILVQSVSPEMLAKMAITEREQGGGAHPIKWANRIRSVYVNAPSSVSPPTLRVFVPAGLDYTVHIAELIQFQLGTRRELSDVTYFSEYEHRIASCLDFLQGKIEEIVVLGNSELMIPYLVEGGAVLNSLEEDGLYRAYRMRFHGIYFTLLSVRYSFWGSVAGILSSAIIRAGCRHLVYVGKLGSLTDAPLYQKTFVPNAFYNLGHNGEIATIAAPRNPLLEWNGDLATGSHLSVPTMMRETKELITGALRAGFATVDNEVSVMAHAISAISTDLGFTALHYATDHPRSVEDRSSFSSDLTTGREISERSLRATALSRISHLLTSYIGEL
;
A
#
# COMPACT_ATOMS: atom_id res chain seq x y z
N MET A 1 19.44 -34.07 -11.56
CA MET A 1 20.10 -32.74 -11.63
C MET A 1 19.92 -32.06 -10.29
N LYS A 2 21.01 -31.80 -9.55
CA LYS A 2 20.99 -31.03 -8.31
C LYS A 2 20.92 -29.54 -8.69
N PHE A 3 19.81 -28.87 -8.40
CA PHE A 3 19.74 -27.41 -8.43
C PHE A 3 20.20 -26.90 -7.07
N GLY A 4 21.49 -26.53 -6.99
CA GLY A 4 22.01 -25.71 -5.92
C GLY A 4 21.89 -24.25 -6.34
N HIS A 5 20.87 -23.57 -5.84
CA HIS A 5 20.93 -22.13 -5.60
C HIS A 5 20.96 -21.95 -4.09
N GLU A 6 22.18 -21.89 -3.56
CA GLU A 6 22.40 -21.23 -2.28
C GLU A 6 22.10 -19.76 -2.50
N ASP A 7 20.94 -19.31 -1.98
CA ASP A 7 20.68 -17.91 -1.75
C ASP A 7 21.74 -17.39 -0.78
N LYS A 8 22.77 -16.76 -1.35
CA LYS A 8 23.61 -15.83 -0.60
C LYS A 8 22.70 -14.69 -0.18
N VAL A 9 22.18 -14.76 1.04
CA VAL A 9 21.64 -13.63 1.79
C VAL A 9 22.75 -12.59 1.85
N GLY A 10 22.71 -11.66 0.90
CA GLY A 10 23.69 -10.59 0.76
C GLY A 10 23.67 -9.71 2.00
N ARG A 11 24.85 -9.51 2.59
CA ARG A 11 25.14 -8.33 3.40
C ARG A 11 24.69 -7.11 2.59
N GLY A 12 23.89 -6.23 3.21
CA GLY A 12 23.24 -5.10 2.54
C GLY A 12 24.17 -4.36 1.58
N GLU A 13 24.04 -4.67 0.29
CA GLU A 13 24.62 -3.85 -0.75
C GLU A 13 23.78 -2.57 -0.81
N SER A 14 24.44 -1.45 -0.53
CA SER A 14 23.93 -0.11 -0.81
C SER A 14 23.77 0.01 -2.33
N VAL A 15 22.64 -0.43 -2.86
CA VAL A 15 22.22 -0.02 -4.18
C VAL A 15 21.70 1.40 -4.00
N ALA A 16 22.58 2.38 -4.23
CA ALA A 16 22.17 3.77 -4.38
C ALA A 16 21.31 3.84 -5.65
N HIS A 17 20.00 3.63 -5.52
CA HIS A 17 19.09 4.00 -6.60
C HIS A 17 19.14 5.52 -6.70
N LEU A 18 19.45 6.02 -7.90
CA LEU A 18 19.32 7.45 -8.19
C LEU A 18 17.86 7.84 -7.93
N ILE A 19 17.65 8.58 -6.85
CA ILE A 19 16.38 9.21 -6.54
C ILE A 19 16.09 10.22 -7.65
N GLN A 20 15.04 9.97 -8.44
CA GLN A 20 14.59 10.91 -9.45
C GLN A 20 13.51 11.80 -8.84
N VAL A 21 13.81 13.10 -8.72
CA VAL A 21 12.82 14.09 -8.32
C VAL A 21 12.05 14.52 -9.54
N VAL A 22 10.77 14.16 -9.60
CA VAL A 22 9.85 14.63 -10.64
C VAL A 22 9.26 15.97 -10.20
N PRO A 23 9.44 17.06 -10.96
CA PRO A 23 8.87 18.34 -10.59
C PRO A 23 7.33 18.34 -10.78
N PRO A 24 6.57 19.17 -10.05
CA PRO A 24 5.10 19.17 -10.07
C PRO A 24 4.49 19.24 -11.47
N GLU A 25 5.08 20.01 -12.37
CA GLU A 25 4.60 20.20 -13.74
C GLU A 25 4.69 18.92 -14.59
N LEU A 26 5.56 17.98 -14.24
CA LEU A 26 5.73 16.69 -14.92
C LEU A 26 5.05 15.54 -14.18
N HIS A 27 4.53 15.76 -12.97
CA HIS A 27 3.87 14.73 -12.16
C HIS A 27 2.36 14.66 -12.40
N SER A 28 1.76 13.47 -12.25
CA SER A 28 0.31 13.22 -12.39
C SER A 28 -0.50 14.12 -11.46
N MET A 29 -0.11 14.22 -10.19
CA MET A 29 -0.72 15.11 -9.18
C MET A 29 -0.61 16.61 -9.50
N GLY A 30 0.27 17.05 -10.41
CA GLY A 30 0.40 18.46 -10.74
C GLY A 30 0.75 19.33 -9.53
N LYS A 31 0.09 20.48 -9.39
CA LYS A 31 0.30 21.43 -8.29
C LYS A 31 0.00 20.85 -6.90
N THR A 32 -0.80 19.78 -6.80
CA THR A 32 -1.15 19.20 -5.49
C THR A 32 -0.10 18.22 -4.96
N LEU A 33 0.93 17.92 -5.77
CA LEU A 33 2.10 17.15 -5.33
C LEU A 33 2.78 17.79 -4.11
N VAL A 34 2.96 19.11 -4.11
CA VAL A 34 3.61 19.83 -2.99
C VAL A 34 2.86 19.57 -1.68
N ARG A 35 1.54 19.79 -1.68
CA ARG A 35 0.68 19.53 -0.53
C ARG A 35 0.68 18.06 -0.12
N TYR A 36 0.77 17.14 -1.09
CA TYR A 36 0.88 15.71 -0.82
C TYR A 36 2.17 15.37 -0.05
N VAL A 37 3.30 15.97 -0.45
CA VAL A 37 4.60 15.79 0.21
C VAL A 37 4.60 16.38 1.61
N GLU A 38 4.16 17.64 1.76
CA GLU A 38 4.11 18.34 3.05
C GLU A 38 3.27 17.59 4.10
N GLN A 39 2.27 16.82 3.68
CA GLN A 39 1.45 15.99 4.59
C GLN A 39 2.14 14.71 5.07
N ARG A 40 3.28 14.34 4.48
CA ARG A 40 3.94 13.04 4.70
C ARG A 40 5.36 13.16 5.26
N VAL A 41 5.96 14.35 5.19
CA VAL A 41 7.30 14.61 5.74
C VAL A 41 7.24 15.65 6.86
N ASP A 42 8.18 15.56 7.79
CA ASP A 42 8.35 16.59 8.82
C ASP A 42 9.18 17.74 8.26
N VAL A 43 8.49 18.73 7.69
CA VAL A 43 9.12 19.90 7.07
C VAL A 43 10.04 20.64 8.05
N GLN A 44 9.63 20.78 9.30
CA GLN A 44 10.41 21.49 10.31
C GLN A 44 11.71 20.74 10.65
N ALA A 45 11.63 19.42 10.83
CA ALA A 45 12.82 18.61 11.05
C ALA A 45 13.80 18.69 9.88
N LEU A 46 13.29 18.69 8.65
CA LEU A 46 14.10 18.84 7.44
C LEU A 46 14.75 20.22 7.34
N GLU A 47 14.03 21.31 7.66
CA GLU A 47 14.59 22.66 7.69
C GLU A 47 15.73 22.80 8.71
N ILE A 48 15.56 22.20 9.90
CA ILE A 48 16.61 22.15 10.93
C ILE A 48 17.82 21.36 10.43
N ALA A 49 17.60 20.23 9.76
CA ALA A 49 18.69 19.42 9.19
C ALA A 49 19.45 20.18 8.11
N VAL A 50 18.75 20.91 7.23
CA VAL A 50 19.38 21.79 6.23
C VAL A 50 20.23 22.87 6.92
N ALA A 51 19.68 23.57 7.91
CA ALA A 51 20.39 24.63 8.63
C ALA A 51 21.65 24.16 9.38
N ARG A 52 21.70 22.88 9.77
CA ARG A 52 22.83 22.26 10.50
C ARG A 52 23.84 21.54 9.62
N ASP A 53 23.68 21.65 8.31
CA ASP A 53 24.37 20.82 7.35
C ASP A 53 24.33 19.30 7.68
N ALA A 54 23.17 18.81 8.13
CA ALA A 54 23.03 17.43 8.57
C ALA A 54 22.83 16.47 7.38
N ARG A 55 23.45 15.29 7.46
CA ARG A 55 23.12 14.15 6.60
C ARG A 55 21.72 13.65 6.91
N ILE A 56 20.97 13.21 5.90
CA ILE A 56 19.63 12.66 6.10
C ILE A 56 19.64 11.17 5.78
N LEU A 57 19.16 10.38 6.74
CA LEU A 57 19.21 8.94 6.68
C LEU A 57 17.83 8.31 6.88
N VAL A 58 17.27 7.72 5.84
CA VAL A 58 15.99 7.00 5.88
C VAL A 58 16.24 5.53 6.16
N GLN A 59 15.65 4.99 7.23
CA GLN A 59 15.89 3.61 7.66
C GLN A 59 14.59 2.94 8.03
N SER A 60 14.36 1.76 7.47
CA SER A 60 13.33 0.88 8.00
C SER A 60 13.66 0.44 9.41
N VAL A 61 12.61 0.18 10.20
CA VAL A 61 12.74 -0.36 11.55
C VAL A 61 12.27 -1.81 11.61
N SER A 62 12.80 -2.56 12.59
CA SER A 62 12.33 -3.92 12.83
C SER A 62 10.86 -3.92 13.25
N PRO A 63 10.12 -5.03 13.04
CA PRO A 63 8.74 -5.11 13.47
C PRO A 63 8.54 -4.90 14.97
N GLU A 64 9.49 -5.31 15.82
CA GLU A 64 9.39 -5.07 17.27
C GLU A 64 9.49 -3.57 17.61
N MET A 65 10.37 -2.85 16.92
CA MET A 65 10.46 -1.39 17.07
C MET A 65 9.23 -0.71 16.49
N LEU A 66 8.70 -1.20 15.37
CA LEU A 66 7.46 -0.71 14.76
C LEU A 66 6.27 -0.88 15.72
N ALA A 67 6.16 -2.03 16.39
CA ALA A 67 5.14 -2.29 17.40
C ALA A 67 5.25 -1.31 18.59
N LYS A 68 6.47 -1.00 19.04
CA LYS A 68 6.71 0.02 20.08
C LYS A 68 6.27 1.41 19.62
N MET A 69 6.59 1.80 18.38
CA MET A 69 6.15 3.08 17.80
C MET A 69 4.61 3.18 17.78
N ALA A 70 3.92 2.10 17.44
CA ALA A 70 2.46 2.04 17.44
C ALA A 70 1.85 2.25 18.84
N ILE A 71 2.53 1.78 19.89
CA ILE A 71 2.09 1.95 21.29
C ILE A 71 2.25 3.42 21.71
N THR A 72 3.38 4.05 21.41
CA THR A 72 3.63 5.45 21.77
C THR A 72 2.62 6.42 21.15
N GLU A 73 2.23 6.20 19.88
CA GLU A 73 1.16 7.00 19.24
C GLU A 73 -0.20 6.85 19.97
N ARG A 74 -0.50 5.66 20.51
CA ARG A 74 -1.74 5.40 21.25
C ARG A 74 -1.81 6.17 22.57
N GLU A 75 -0.68 6.27 23.26
CA GLU A 75 -0.58 6.97 24.55
C GLU A 75 -0.61 8.49 24.41
N GLN A 76 -0.12 9.02 23.28
CA GLN A 76 -0.14 10.46 22.99
C GLN A 76 -1.49 10.97 22.45
N GLY A 77 -2.34 10.08 21.93
CA GLY A 77 -3.67 10.40 21.40
C GLY A 77 -4.77 10.46 22.46
N GLY A 78 -4.68 11.38 23.41
CA GLY A 78 -5.76 11.67 24.36
C GLY A 78 -6.98 12.29 23.66
N GLY A 79 -7.96 11.48 23.25
CA GLY A 79 -9.20 11.99 22.65
C GLY A 79 -10.27 10.93 22.40
N ALA A 80 -11.53 11.26 22.74
CA ALA A 80 -12.71 10.39 22.79
C ALA A 80 -13.32 9.96 21.42
N HIS A 81 -12.54 9.93 20.34
CA HIS A 81 -13.00 9.33 19.07
C HIS A 81 -12.43 7.92 18.95
N PRO A 82 -13.20 6.92 18.44
CA PRO A 82 -12.65 5.61 18.15
C PRO A 82 -11.58 5.78 17.07
N ILE A 83 -10.33 5.85 17.51
CA ILE A 83 -9.22 6.14 16.64
C ILE A 83 -9.07 4.93 15.71
N LYS A 84 -9.09 5.14 14.38
CA LYS A 84 -8.92 4.11 13.32
C LYS A 84 -7.69 3.23 13.60
N TRP A 85 -7.80 1.92 13.85
CA TRP A 85 -6.66 1.09 14.27
C TRP A 85 -5.65 0.82 13.13
N ALA A 86 -6.13 0.62 11.91
CA ALA A 86 -5.28 0.34 10.75
C ALA A 86 -4.60 1.58 10.12
N ASN A 87 -3.40 1.39 9.56
CA ASN A 87 -2.61 2.42 8.87
C ASN A 87 -2.45 3.74 9.67
N ARG A 88 -1.87 3.63 10.87
CA ARG A 88 -1.60 4.73 11.79
C ARG A 88 -0.13 5.10 11.83
N ILE A 89 0.76 4.10 11.83
CA ILE A 89 2.18 4.32 12.05
C ILE A 89 2.74 5.22 10.94
N ARG A 90 3.36 6.33 11.35
CA ARG A 90 4.04 7.27 10.45
C ARG A 90 5.55 7.19 10.59
N SER A 91 6.24 7.81 9.64
CA SER A 91 7.68 8.03 9.73
C SER A 91 8.02 8.91 10.92
N VAL A 92 9.10 8.57 11.64
CA VAL A 92 9.56 9.33 12.82
C VAL A 92 10.92 9.94 12.55
N TYR A 93 11.05 11.24 12.82
CA TYR A 93 12.24 12.03 12.57
C TYR A 93 13.01 12.26 13.87
N VAL A 94 14.28 11.86 13.90
CA VAL A 94 15.12 11.92 15.11
C VAL A 94 16.47 12.52 14.75
N ASN A 95 16.79 13.65 15.36
CA ASN A 95 18.15 14.18 15.31
C ASN A 95 19.09 13.25 16.08
N ALA A 96 20.17 12.81 15.46
CA ALA A 96 21.22 12.07 16.14
C ALA A 96 21.81 12.91 17.28
N PRO A 97 22.33 12.28 18.35
CA PRO A 97 23.01 12.99 19.42
C PRO A 97 24.11 13.90 18.87
N SER A 98 24.34 15.05 19.51
CA SER A 98 25.36 16.03 19.09
C SER A 98 26.79 15.48 19.02
N SER A 99 27.03 14.30 19.57
CA SER A 99 28.31 13.57 19.48
C SER A 99 28.54 12.89 18.12
N VAL A 100 27.51 12.77 17.27
CA VAL A 100 27.64 12.20 15.92
C VAL A 100 28.11 13.29 14.96
N SER A 101 29.28 13.08 14.36
CA SER A 101 29.83 13.94 13.31
C SER A 101 29.96 13.16 11.99
N PRO A 102 29.38 13.66 10.88
CA PRO A 102 28.63 14.91 10.78
C PRO A 102 27.24 14.82 11.45
N PRO A 103 26.60 15.96 11.77
CA PRO A 103 25.21 15.99 12.23
C PRO A 103 24.33 15.13 11.32
N THR A 104 23.41 14.36 11.90
CA THR A 104 22.60 13.41 11.13
C THR A 104 21.15 13.47 11.59
N LEU A 105 20.21 13.58 10.65
CA LEU A 105 18.79 13.38 10.87
C LEU A 105 18.44 11.95 10.42
N ARG A 106 17.95 11.13 11.35
CA ARG A 106 17.47 9.77 11.05
C ARG A 106 15.95 9.80 10.90
N VAL A 107 15.46 9.20 9.83
CA VAL A 107 14.04 9.06 9.51
C VAL A 107 13.70 7.58 9.56
N PHE A 108 12.96 7.18 10.58
CA PHE A 108 12.55 5.81 10.80
C PHE A 108 11.21 5.53 10.12
N VAL A 109 11.14 4.46 9.33
CA VAL A 109 9.96 4.10 8.54
C VAL A 109 9.56 2.64 8.77
N PRO A 110 8.28 2.25 8.57
CA PRO A 110 7.89 0.85 8.44
C PRO A 110 8.81 0.07 7.50
N ALA A 111 9.04 -1.21 7.81
CA ALA A 111 9.86 -2.08 6.96
C ALA A 111 9.26 -2.25 5.57
N GLY A 112 10.11 -2.22 4.54
CA GLY A 112 9.74 -2.31 3.13
C GLY A 112 10.63 -1.47 2.23
N LEU A 113 11.19 -2.05 1.17
CA LEU A 113 12.03 -1.32 0.22
C LEU A 113 11.26 -0.18 -0.42
N ASP A 114 10.09 -0.46 -1.00
CA ASP A 114 9.32 0.53 -1.76
C ASP A 114 8.84 1.68 -0.85
N TYR A 115 8.45 1.36 0.39
CA TYR A 115 8.07 2.39 1.37
C TYR A 115 9.27 3.26 1.77
N THR A 116 10.44 2.65 1.98
CA THR A 116 11.66 3.37 2.32
C THR A 116 12.10 4.29 1.18
N VAL A 117 12.10 3.79 -0.05
CA VAL A 117 12.41 4.57 -1.26
C VAL A 117 11.40 5.70 -1.45
N HIS A 118 10.11 5.43 -1.24
CA HIS A 118 9.06 6.45 -1.34
C HIS A 118 9.29 7.61 -0.37
N ILE A 119 9.60 7.33 0.91
CA ILE A 119 9.92 8.37 1.89
C ILE A 119 11.19 9.14 1.50
N ALA A 120 12.22 8.45 0.99
CA ALA A 120 13.43 9.11 0.50
C ALA A 120 13.15 10.05 -0.69
N GLU A 121 12.34 9.61 -1.66
CA GLU A 121 11.90 10.43 -2.80
C GLU A 121 11.07 11.65 -2.36
N LEU A 122 10.21 11.50 -1.36
CA LEU A 122 9.44 12.62 -0.77
C LEU A 122 10.34 13.64 -0.09
N ILE A 123 11.30 13.18 0.72
CA ILE A 123 12.26 14.06 1.39
C ILE A 123 13.09 14.80 0.35
N GLN A 124 13.60 14.10 -0.67
CA GLN A 124 14.40 14.71 -1.71
C GLN A 124 13.58 15.76 -2.47
N PHE A 125 12.32 15.47 -2.79
CA PHE A 125 11.41 16.45 -3.39
C PHE A 125 11.26 17.70 -2.51
N GLN A 126 11.06 17.52 -1.20
CA GLN A 126 10.90 18.63 -0.25
C GLN A 126 12.17 19.50 -0.14
N LEU A 127 13.35 18.89 -0.24
CA LEU A 127 14.63 19.59 -0.24
C LEU A 127 14.89 20.33 -1.55
N GLY A 128 14.34 19.84 -2.67
CA GLY A 128 14.47 20.45 -3.98
C GLY A 128 15.93 20.61 -4.40
N THR A 129 16.29 21.80 -4.92
CA THR A 129 17.67 22.14 -5.31
C THR A 129 18.54 22.60 -4.14
N ARG A 130 18.04 22.60 -2.89
CA ARG A 130 18.78 23.11 -1.72
C ARG A 130 19.89 22.16 -1.27
N ARG A 131 19.90 20.92 -1.79
CA ARG A 131 20.90 19.88 -1.51
C ARG A 131 21.14 19.03 -2.75
N GLU A 132 22.32 18.43 -2.85
CA GLU A 132 22.61 17.45 -3.89
C GLU A 132 21.87 16.13 -3.61
N LEU A 133 21.59 15.36 -4.66
CA LEU A 133 20.88 14.07 -4.59
C LEU A 133 21.58 13.03 -3.69
N SER A 134 22.87 13.22 -3.39
CA SER A 134 23.67 12.34 -2.52
C SER A 134 23.41 12.52 -1.02
N ASP A 135 22.64 13.53 -0.61
CA ASP A 135 22.47 13.87 0.81
C ASP A 135 21.40 13.04 1.53
N VAL A 136 20.54 12.33 0.78
CA VAL A 136 19.55 11.41 1.31
C VAL A 136 20.00 9.98 1.03
N THR A 137 20.48 9.31 2.07
CA THR A 137 20.80 7.87 2.00
C THR A 137 19.66 7.08 2.61
N TYR A 138 19.33 5.93 2.03
CA TYR A 138 18.30 5.05 2.58
C TYR A 138 18.79 3.61 2.76
N PHE A 139 18.24 2.92 3.77
CA PHE A 139 18.49 1.51 4.05
C PHE A 139 17.15 0.80 4.34
N SER A 140 16.82 -0.21 3.54
CA SER A 140 15.70 -1.12 3.79
C SER A 140 16.22 -2.41 4.40
N GLU A 141 16.34 -2.41 5.72
CA GLU A 141 16.59 -3.60 6.53
C GLU A 141 15.26 -4.20 7.03
N TYR A 142 15.26 -5.47 7.42
CA TYR A 142 14.13 -6.12 8.10
C TYR A 142 12.85 -6.37 7.29
N GLU A 143 12.81 -6.05 6.00
CA GLU A 143 11.65 -6.32 5.15
C GLU A 143 11.21 -7.80 5.19
N HIS A 144 12.15 -8.74 5.13
CA HIS A 144 11.87 -10.18 5.27
C HIS A 144 11.25 -10.58 6.62
N ARG A 145 11.39 -9.74 7.67
CA ARG A 145 10.86 -10.01 9.02
C ARG A 145 9.43 -9.50 9.19
N ILE A 146 8.90 -8.71 8.25
CA ILE A 146 7.53 -8.20 8.40
C ILE A 146 6.50 -9.34 8.40
N ALA A 147 6.81 -10.43 7.69
CA ALA A 147 6.00 -11.64 7.62
C ALA A 147 6.04 -12.49 8.89
N SER A 148 7.14 -12.53 9.65
CA SER A 148 7.21 -13.33 10.89
C SER A 148 6.23 -12.85 11.96
N CYS A 149 5.71 -11.63 11.82
CA CYS A 149 4.65 -11.15 12.69
C CYS A 149 3.27 -11.74 12.38
N LEU A 150 3.12 -12.57 11.34
CA LEU A 150 1.91 -13.37 11.15
C LEU A 150 1.95 -14.70 11.91
N ASP A 151 3.01 -14.96 12.69
CA ASP A 151 3.18 -16.22 13.42
C ASP A 151 2.03 -16.52 14.39
N PHE A 152 1.37 -15.49 14.94
CA PHE A 152 0.19 -15.67 15.80
C PHE A 152 -1.03 -16.26 15.06
N LEU A 153 -1.02 -16.24 13.72
CA LEU A 153 -2.04 -16.81 12.84
C LEU A 153 -1.67 -18.20 12.28
N GLN A 154 -0.52 -18.78 12.67
CA GLN A 154 -0.15 -20.13 12.22
C GLN A 154 -1.20 -21.16 12.65
N GLY A 155 -1.64 -21.99 11.69
CA GLY A 155 -2.67 -23.02 11.89
C GLY A 155 -4.08 -22.47 12.17
N LYS A 156 -4.26 -21.17 11.96
CA LYS A 156 -5.45 -20.41 12.37
C LYS A 156 -6.03 -19.54 11.27
N ILE A 157 -5.34 -19.43 10.13
CA ILE A 157 -5.80 -18.65 9.00
C ILE A 157 -6.92 -19.41 8.27
N GLU A 158 -7.98 -18.69 7.93
CA GLU A 158 -9.07 -19.26 7.14
C GLU A 158 -8.68 -19.37 5.66
N GLU A 159 -9.41 -20.18 4.90
CA GLU A 159 -9.15 -20.35 3.47
C GLU A 159 -9.30 -19.03 2.70
N ILE A 160 -10.20 -18.16 3.15
CA ILE A 160 -10.43 -16.82 2.60
C ILE A 160 -9.90 -15.76 3.56
N VAL A 161 -9.01 -14.91 3.07
CA VAL A 161 -8.47 -13.78 3.82
C VAL A 161 -8.75 -12.49 3.06
N VAL A 162 -9.23 -11.46 3.76
CA VAL A 162 -9.49 -10.13 3.21
C VAL A 162 -8.53 -9.13 3.84
N LEU A 163 -7.71 -8.48 3.02
CA LEU A 163 -6.70 -7.48 3.41
C LEU A 163 -7.07 -6.09 2.89
N GLY A 164 -6.49 -5.02 3.45
CA GLY A 164 -6.71 -3.64 2.99
C GLY A 164 -7.62 -2.85 3.90
N ASN A 165 -8.70 -2.29 3.35
CA ASN A 165 -9.73 -1.55 4.10
C ASN A 165 -10.64 -2.47 4.95
N SER A 166 -10.14 -3.61 5.40
CA SER A 166 -10.90 -4.71 5.98
C SER A 166 -11.63 -4.34 7.28
N GLU A 167 -10.99 -3.60 8.21
CA GLU A 167 -11.65 -3.09 9.43
C GLU A 167 -12.83 -2.16 9.11
N LEU A 168 -12.72 -1.35 8.04
CA LEU A 168 -13.78 -0.43 7.63
C LEU A 168 -14.99 -1.13 7.01
N MET A 169 -14.84 -2.39 6.61
CA MET A 169 -15.91 -3.19 6.01
C MET A 169 -16.80 -3.88 7.05
N ILE A 170 -16.31 -4.04 8.29
CA ILE A 170 -17.01 -4.80 9.35
C ILE A 170 -18.47 -4.35 9.53
N PRO A 171 -18.81 -3.05 9.64
CA PRO A 171 -20.19 -2.65 9.83
C PRO A 171 -21.12 -3.13 8.72
N TYR A 172 -20.67 -3.04 7.46
CA TYR A 172 -21.45 -3.44 6.29
C TYR A 172 -21.55 -4.96 6.15
N LEU A 173 -20.50 -5.70 6.52
CA LEU A 173 -20.52 -7.16 6.53
C LEU A 173 -21.50 -7.68 7.59
N VAL A 174 -21.50 -7.05 8.78
CA VAL A 174 -22.44 -7.40 9.86
C VAL A 174 -23.88 -7.05 9.49
N GLU A 175 -24.11 -5.88 8.89
CA GLU A 175 -25.41 -5.49 8.34
C GLU A 175 -25.89 -6.50 7.27
N GLY A 176 -24.96 -7.02 6.45
CA GLY A 176 -25.22 -8.10 5.49
C GLY A 176 -25.42 -9.49 6.09
N GLY A 177 -25.36 -9.65 7.42
CA GLY A 177 -25.60 -10.92 8.12
C GLY A 177 -24.36 -11.72 8.50
N ALA A 178 -23.14 -11.20 8.27
CA ALA A 178 -21.92 -11.82 8.76
C ALA A 178 -21.79 -11.64 10.28
N VAL A 179 -21.21 -12.62 10.96
CA VAL A 179 -21.04 -12.62 12.41
C VAL A 179 -19.56 -12.59 12.75
N LEU A 180 -19.15 -11.68 13.63
CA LEU A 180 -17.81 -11.70 14.23
C LEU A 180 -17.73 -12.86 15.23
N ASN A 181 -16.89 -13.85 14.93
CA ASN A 181 -16.71 -15.04 15.76
C ASN A 181 -15.59 -14.86 16.79
N SER A 182 -14.45 -14.31 16.36
CA SER A 182 -13.33 -14.03 17.25
C SER A 182 -12.45 -12.89 16.73
N LEU A 183 -11.64 -12.35 17.62
CA LEU A 183 -10.67 -11.30 17.36
C LEU A 183 -9.32 -11.71 17.95
N GLU A 184 -8.29 -11.71 17.12
CA GLU A 184 -6.89 -11.90 17.54
C GLU A 184 -6.08 -10.66 17.12
N GLU A 185 -5.16 -10.22 17.96
CA GLU A 185 -4.33 -9.05 17.71
C GLU A 185 -2.91 -9.31 18.22
N ASP A 186 -1.93 -8.83 17.46
CA ASP A 186 -0.59 -8.54 17.95
C ASP A 186 -0.31 -7.03 17.80
N GLY A 187 0.86 -6.58 18.26
CA GLY A 187 1.21 -5.16 18.21
C GLY A 187 1.14 -4.50 16.82
N LEU A 188 1.00 -5.25 15.72
CA LEU A 188 0.99 -4.76 14.34
C LEU A 188 -0.19 -5.25 13.49
N TYR A 189 -0.81 -6.37 13.84
CA TYR A 189 -1.83 -7.08 13.06
C TYR A 189 -3.07 -7.34 13.89
N ARG A 190 -4.22 -7.33 13.24
CA ARG A 190 -5.50 -7.66 13.85
C ARG A 190 -6.31 -8.50 12.88
N ALA A 191 -6.67 -9.69 13.33
CA ALA A 191 -7.45 -10.67 12.57
C ALA A 191 -8.85 -10.77 13.16
N TYR A 192 -9.84 -10.36 12.40
CA TYR A 192 -11.25 -10.55 12.74
C TYR A 192 -11.74 -11.79 12.00
N ARG A 193 -12.06 -12.85 12.75
CA ARG A 193 -12.63 -14.05 12.16
C ARG A 193 -14.12 -13.87 12.04
N MET A 194 -14.59 -13.85 10.81
CA MET A 194 -15.98 -13.65 10.46
C MET A 194 -16.58 -14.98 10.01
N ARG A 195 -17.89 -15.12 10.19
CA ARG A 195 -18.68 -16.25 9.69
C ARG A 195 -19.88 -15.73 8.92
N PHE A 196 -20.11 -16.23 7.71
CA PHE A 196 -21.27 -15.92 6.89
C PHE A 196 -21.80 -17.20 6.25
N HIS A 197 -23.09 -17.51 6.42
CA HIS A 197 -23.71 -18.75 5.91
C HIS A 197 -22.96 -20.06 6.24
N GLY A 198 -22.21 -20.09 7.36
CA GLY A 198 -21.42 -21.27 7.75
C GLY A 198 -19.98 -21.26 7.24
N ILE A 199 -19.64 -20.37 6.31
CA ILE A 199 -18.28 -20.17 5.80
C ILE A 199 -17.51 -19.20 6.71
N TYR A 200 -16.29 -19.58 7.06
CA TYR A 200 -15.37 -18.76 7.84
C TYR A 200 -14.40 -18.01 6.92
N PHE A 201 -14.14 -16.75 7.24
CA PHE A 201 -13.15 -15.93 6.55
C PHE A 201 -12.50 -14.96 7.53
N THR A 202 -11.27 -14.54 7.24
CA THR A 202 -10.52 -13.61 8.09
C THR A 202 -10.43 -12.23 7.45
N LEU A 203 -10.83 -11.20 8.17
CA LEU A 203 -10.45 -9.82 7.84
C LEU A 203 -9.12 -9.53 8.55
N LEU A 204 -8.04 -9.37 7.78
CA LEU A 204 -6.73 -9.02 8.31
C LEU A 204 -6.48 -7.52 8.14
N SER A 205 -6.25 -6.84 9.25
CA SER A 205 -5.88 -5.43 9.30
C SER A 205 -4.44 -5.29 9.78
N VAL A 206 -3.74 -4.28 9.27
CA VAL A 206 -2.36 -3.96 9.68
C VAL A 206 -2.24 -2.51 10.15
N ARG A 207 -1.39 -2.26 11.15
CA ARG A 207 -1.22 -0.93 11.76
C ARG A 207 -0.39 0.04 10.93
N TYR A 208 0.40 -0.42 9.99
CA TYR A 208 1.24 0.41 9.13
C TYR A 208 0.67 0.50 7.70
N SER A 209 1.27 1.34 6.85
CA SER A 209 1.01 1.33 5.41
C SER A 209 1.85 0.22 4.78
N PHE A 210 1.22 -0.81 4.21
CA PHE A 210 1.92 -1.94 3.57
C PHE A 210 1.99 -1.70 2.06
N TRP A 211 3.01 -0.98 1.63
CA TRP A 211 3.17 -0.54 0.25
C TRP A 211 4.10 -1.48 -0.50
N GLY A 212 3.85 -1.67 -1.80
CA GLY A 212 4.79 -2.29 -2.73
C GLY A 212 5.26 -3.66 -2.27
N SER A 213 6.57 -3.80 -2.18
CA SER A 213 7.30 -5.00 -1.76
C SER A 213 6.75 -5.64 -0.47
N VAL A 214 6.27 -4.84 0.49
CA VAL A 214 5.63 -5.33 1.72
C VAL A 214 4.32 -6.05 1.43
N ALA A 215 3.51 -5.53 0.51
CA ALA A 215 2.24 -6.15 0.13
C ALA A 215 2.48 -7.54 -0.49
N GLY A 216 3.53 -7.68 -1.31
CA GLY A 216 3.96 -8.98 -1.84
C GLY A 216 4.38 -9.96 -0.74
N ILE A 217 5.24 -9.53 0.17
CA ILE A 217 5.74 -10.37 1.28
C ILE A 217 4.60 -10.83 2.19
N LEU A 218 3.69 -9.93 2.55
CA LEU A 218 2.51 -10.29 3.34
C LEU A 218 1.61 -11.27 2.59
N SER A 219 1.39 -11.06 1.29
CA SER A 219 0.58 -11.97 0.47
C SER A 219 1.17 -13.37 0.44
N SER A 220 2.47 -13.50 0.19
CA SER A 220 3.15 -14.79 0.23
C SER A 220 3.06 -15.45 1.61
N ALA A 221 3.20 -14.67 2.68
CA ALA A 221 3.11 -15.20 4.05
C ALA A 221 1.69 -15.68 4.39
N ILE A 222 0.66 -14.93 4.00
CA ILE A 222 -0.76 -15.30 4.18
C ILE A 222 -1.08 -16.60 3.43
N ILE A 223 -0.67 -16.71 2.16
CA ILE A 223 -0.84 -17.93 1.36
C ILE A 223 -0.12 -19.11 2.02
N ARG A 224 1.15 -18.95 2.42
CA ARG A 224 1.93 -20.02 3.07
C ARG A 224 1.35 -20.44 4.41
N ALA A 225 0.64 -19.56 5.11
CA ALA A 225 -0.04 -19.88 6.35
C ALA A 225 -1.28 -20.76 6.16
N GLY A 226 -1.77 -20.95 4.92
CA GLY A 226 -2.89 -21.82 4.58
C GLY A 226 -4.02 -21.15 3.80
N CYS A 227 -3.95 -19.84 3.56
CA CYS A 227 -4.95 -19.14 2.76
C CYS A 227 -4.97 -19.66 1.32
N ARG A 228 -6.17 -19.96 0.80
CA ARG A 228 -6.43 -20.43 -0.57
C ARG A 228 -6.94 -19.31 -1.47
N HIS A 229 -7.55 -18.28 -0.90
CA HIS A 229 -8.08 -17.12 -1.62
C HIS A 229 -7.82 -15.83 -0.84
N LEU A 230 -6.90 -15.01 -1.35
CA LEU A 230 -6.64 -13.67 -0.82
C LEU A 230 -7.45 -12.62 -1.57
N VAL A 231 -8.28 -11.88 -0.84
CA VAL A 231 -9.04 -10.73 -1.36
C VAL A 231 -8.39 -9.44 -0.86
N TYR A 232 -7.94 -8.57 -1.76
CA TYR A 232 -7.39 -7.26 -1.41
C TYR A 232 -8.42 -6.17 -1.70
N VAL A 233 -8.80 -5.41 -0.66
CA VAL A 233 -9.75 -4.30 -0.76
C VAL A 233 -9.04 -2.96 -0.58
N GLY A 234 -8.68 -2.33 -1.69
CA GLY A 234 -7.84 -1.14 -1.71
C GLY A 234 -8.49 0.10 -2.33
N LYS A 235 -7.67 1.14 -2.44
CA LYS A 235 -7.93 2.35 -3.22
C LYS A 235 -6.91 2.39 -4.36
N LEU A 236 -7.29 3.00 -5.49
CA LEU A 236 -6.41 3.15 -6.65
C LEU A 236 -6.75 4.40 -7.45
N GLY A 237 -5.89 4.73 -8.43
CA GLY A 237 -6.17 5.72 -9.46
C GLY A 237 -6.87 5.09 -10.67
N SER A 238 -7.95 5.71 -11.16
CA SER A 238 -8.61 5.26 -12.41
C SER A 238 -7.99 5.90 -13.63
N LEU A 239 -7.52 5.06 -14.55
CA LEU A 239 -7.09 5.47 -15.89
C LEU A 239 -8.25 5.45 -16.89
N THR A 240 -9.45 5.04 -16.49
CA THR A 240 -10.68 5.18 -17.29
C THR A 240 -11.52 6.36 -16.84
N ASP A 241 -12.51 6.77 -17.63
CA ASP A 241 -13.49 7.82 -17.28
C ASP A 241 -14.57 7.34 -16.30
N ALA A 242 -14.35 6.19 -15.66
CA ALA A 242 -15.30 5.64 -14.71
C ALA A 242 -15.47 6.57 -13.49
N PRO A 243 -16.70 6.76 -13.01
CA PRO A 243 -16.96 7.65 -11.89
C PRO A 243 -16.27 7.17 -10.60
N LEU A 244 -15.54 8.09 -9.97
CA LEU A 244 -14.85 7.86 -8.70
C LEU A 244 -15.83 7.37 -7.63
N TYR A 245 -15.38 6.45 -6.77
CA TYR A 245 -16.17 5.78 -5.72
C TYR A 245 -17.41 5.00 -6.19
N GLN A 246 -17.84 5.10 -7.44
CA GLN A 246 -19.08 4.50 -7.94
C GLN A 246 -18.85 3.20 -8.70
N LYS A 247 -17.67 3.01 -9.30
CA LYS A 247 -17.28 1.75 -9.92
C LYS A 247 -16.43 0.90 -8.96
N THR A 248 -16.71 -0.40 -8.92
CA THR A 248 -15.79 -1.40 -8.34
C THR A 248 -14.87 -1.90 -9.45
N PHE A 249 -13.58 -1.88 -9.21
CA PHE A 249 -12.55 -2.37 -10.13
C PHE A 249 -12.06 -3.74 -9.68
N VAL A 250 -12.10 -4.70 -10.61
CA VAL A 250 -11.61 -6.08 -10.45
C VAL A 250 -10.69 -6.40 -11.62
N PRO A 251 -9.38 -6.12 -11.50
CA PRO A 251 -8.45 -6.33 -12.59
C PRO A 251 -8.27 -7.82 -12.89
N ASN A 252 -8.03 -8.13 -14.16
CA ASN A 252 -7.80 -9.48 -14.68
C ASN A 252 -6.47 -9.63 -15.44
N ALA A 253 -5.69 -8.55 -15.55
CA ALA A 253 -4.33 -8.57 -16.06
C ALA A 253 -3.45 -7.63 -15.25
N PHE A 254 -2.21 -8.02 -14.98
CA PHE A 254 -1.33 -7.36 -14.01
C PHE A 254 0.02 -7.05 -14.62
N TYR A 255 0.51 -5.83 -14.36
CA TYR A 255 1.80 -5.34 -14.83
C TYR A 255 2.48 -4.55 -13.72
N ASN A 256 3.80 -4.66 -13.63
CA ASN A 256 4.58 -3.97 -12.63
C ASN A 256 5.67 -3.12 -13.30
N LEU A 257 5.76 -1.85 -12.92
CA LEU A 257 6.87 -0.97 -13.31
C LEU A 257 8.02 -1.16 -12.32
N GLY A 258 9.15 -1.65 -12.79
CA GLY A 258 10.36 -1.80 -11.99
C GLY A 258 11.04 -0.45 -11.68
N HIS A 259 11.92 -0.44 -10.67
CA HIS A 259 12.69 0.77 -10.35
C HIS A 259 13.62 1.22 -11.49
N ASN A 260 13.95 0.32 -12.42
CA ASN A 260 14.72 0.57 -13.64
C ASN A 260 13.89 1.18 -14.78
N GLY A 261 12.58 1.36 -14.59
CA GLY A 261 11.68 1.92 -15.61
C GLY A 261 11.10 0.87 -16.58
N GLU A 262 11.41 -0.41 -16.41
CA GLU A 262 10.89 -1.48 -17.26
C GLU A 262 9.53 -1.97 -16.75
N ILE A 263 8.59 -2.23 -17.67
CA ILE A 263 7.29 -2.83 -17.34
C ILE A 263 7.36 -4.33 -17.54
N ALA A 264 7.11 -5.09 -16.48
CA ALA A 264 7.00 -6.53 -16.50
C ALA A 264 5.53 -6.97 -16.51
N THR A 265 5.18 -7.93 -17.38
CA THR A 265 3.89 -8.62 -17.32
C THR A 265 3.94 -9.67 -16.21
N ILE A 266 2.88 -9.72 -15.41
CA ILE A 266 2.75 -10.65 -14.30
C ILE A 266 1.78 -11.76 -14.68
N ALA A 267 2.18 -13.02 -14.46
CA ALA A 267 1.26 -14.15 -14.58
C ALA A 267 0.07 -13.91 -13.64
N ALA A 268 -1.14 -13.96 -14.17
CA ALA A 268 -2.33 -13.74 -13.37
C ALA A 268 -2.60 -14.97 -12.49
N PRO A 269 -2.70 -14.82 -11.16
CA PRO A 269 -3.22 -15.88 -10.31
C PRO A 269 -4.69 -16.12 -10.64
N ARG A 270 -5.21 -17.30 -10.28
CA ARG A 270 -6.63 -17.62 -10.34
C ARG A 270 -7.44 -16.51 -9.66
N ASN A 271 -8.54 -16.06 -10.27
CA ASN A 271 -9.43 -15.06 -9.67
C ASN A 271 -10.83 -15.68 -9.45
N PRO A 272 -11.06 -16.33 -8.29
CA PRO A 272 -12.33 -17.02 -8.01
C PRO A 272 -13.57 -16.14 -8.14
N LEU A 273 -13.46 -14.85 -7.83
CA LEU A 273 -14.58 -13.91 -7.94
C LEU A 273 -14.95 -13.61 -9.41
N LEU A 274 -13.97 -13.60 -10.32
CA LEU A 274 -14.23 -13.48 -11.76
C LEU A 274 -14.69 -14.80 -12.39
N GLU A 275 -14.30 -15.93 -11.83
CA GLU A 275 -14.86 -17.23 -12.24
C GLU A 275 -16.33 -17.36 -11.85
N TRP A 276 -16.70 -16.82 -10.68
CA TRP A 276 -18.08 -16.70 -10.24
C TRP A 276 -18.86 -15.70 -11.10
N ASN A 277 -18.30 -14.53 -11.37
CA ASN A 277 -18.93 -13.50 -12.19
C ASN A 277 -17.91 -12.76 -13.07
N GLY A 278 -17.82 -13.19 -14.33
CA GLY A 278 -16.89 -12.64 -15.32
C GLY A 278 -17.16 -11.19 -15.72
N ASP A 279 -18.39 -10.70 -15.56
CA ASP A 279 -18.78 -9.33 -15.92
C ASP A 279 -18.14 -8.27 -15.02
N LEU A 280 -17.55 -8.69 -13.90
CA LEU A 280 -16.83 -7.81 -12.98
C LEU A 280 -15.44 -7.42 -13.49
N ALA A 281 -14.91 -8.09 -14.52
CA ALA A 281 -13.57 -7.84 -15.02
C ALA A 281 -13.40 -6.40 -15.54
N THR A 282 -12.40 -5.69 -15.04
CA THR A 282 -12.18 -4.27 -15.38
C THR A 282 -10.93 -3.98 -16.21
N GLY A 283 -10.22 -5.02 -16.68
CA GLY A 283 -9.05 -4.87 -17.54
C GLY A 283 -7.72 -4.84 -16.79
N SER A 284 -6.71 -4.28 -17.45
CA SER A 284 -5.31 -4.28 -17.00
C SER A 284 -5.05 -3.29 -15.87
N HIS A 285 -4.21 -3.72 -14.93
CA HIS A 285 -3.72 -2.92 -13.81
C HIS A 285 -2.19 -2.74 -13.89
N LEU A 286 -1.71 -1.54 -13.61
CA LEU A 286 -0.29 -1.21 -13.50
C LEU A 286 0.05 -0.86 -12.05
N SER A 287 0.97 -1.57 -11.41
CA SER A 287 1.56 -1.09 -10.16
C SER A 287 2.87 -0.35 -10.45
N VAL A 288 3.05 0.80 -9.81
CA VAL A 288 4.29 1.59 -9.80
C VAL A 288 5.05 1.38 -8.50
N PRO A 289 6.38 1.53 -8.47
CA PRO A 289 7.14 1.25 -7.25
C PRO A 289 6.87 2.30 -6.18
N THR A 290 6.66 3.56 -6.59
CA THR A 290 6.28 4.65 -5.69
C THR A 290 5.31 5.59 -6.39
N MET A 291 4.45 6.24 -5.61
CA MET A 291 3.55 7.28 -6.10
C MET A 291 4.29 8.50 -6.69
N MET A 292 5.56 8.71 -6.33
CA MET A 292 6.37 9.84 -6.85
C MET A 292 6.82 9.62 -8.30
N ARG A 293 6.64 8.41 -8.82
CA ARG A 293 7.02 8.01 -10.18
C ARG A 293 5.85 8.06 -11.15
N GLU A 294 4.68 8.49 -10.71
CA GLU A 294 3.53 8.71 -11.58
C GLU A 294 3.71 9.99 -12.41
N THR A 295 4.64 9.98 -13.37
CA THR A 295 4.82 11.10 -14.30
C THR A 295 3.64 11.20 -15.25
N LYS A 296 3.35 12.41 -15.75
CA LYS A 296 2.35 12.61 -16.80
C LYS A 296 2.63 11.75 -18.04
N GLU A 297 3.91 11.60 -18.38
CA GLU A 297 4.34 10.76 -19.49
C GLU A 297 3.99 9.29 -19.25
N LEU A 298 4.34 8.74 -18.09
CA LEU A 298 4.02 7.36 -17.71
C LEU A 298 2.51 7.14 -17.76
N ILE A 299 1.73 8.03 -17.14
CA ILE A 299 0.27 7.86 -17.12
C ILE A 299 -0.32 8.00 -18.52
N THR A 300 0.16 8.93 -19.34
CA THR A 300 -0.29 9.05 -20.75
C THR A 300 0.07 7.81 -21.56
N GLY A 301 1.26 7.24 -21.35
CA GLY A 301 1.67 5.98 -21.95
C GLY A 301 0.79 4.82 -21.52
N ALA A 302 0.50 4.70 -20.22
CA ALA A 302 -0.38 3.67 -19.67
C ALA A 302 -1.82 3.79 -20.22
N LEU A 303 -2.35 5.01 -20.33
CA LEU A 303 -3.64 5.27 -20.97
C LEU A 303 -3.66 4.76 -22.43
N ARG A 304 -2.64 5.10 -23.21
CA ARG A 304 -2.52 4.67 -24.61
C ARG A 304 -2.36 3.16 -24.75
N ALA A 305 -1.71 2.52 -23.77
CA ALA A 305 -1.56 1.07 -23.71
C ALA A 305 -2.80 0.33 -23.18
N GLY A 306 -3.88 1.05 -22.84
CA GLY A 306 -5.16 0.46 -22.43
C GLY A 306 -5.21 0.00 -20.97
N PHE A 307 -4.34 0.51 -20.10
CA PHE A 307 -4.45 0.26 -18.67
C PHE A 307 -5.70 0.92 -18.09
N ALA A 308 -6.40 0.20 -17.21
CA ALA A 308 -7.63 0.69 -16.59
C ALA A 308 -7.38 1.36 -15.23
N THR A 309 -6.35 0.92 -14.51
CA THR A 309 -6.08 1.34 -13.13
C THR A 309 -4.60 1.35 -12.82
N VAL A 310 -4.21 2.15 -11.82
CA VAL A 310 -2.84 2.25 -11.31
C VAL A 310 -2.82 2.32 -9.78
N ASP A 311 -1.87 1.64 -9.15
CA ASP A 311 -1.54 1.77 -7.73
C ASP A 311 -0.06 1.43 -7.47
N ASN A 312 0.30 1.09 -6.23
CA ASN A 312 1.64 0.63 -5.90
C ASN A 312 1.67 -0.73 -5.18
N GLU A 313 0.61 -1.55 -5.23
CA GLU A 313 0.53 -2.82 -4.49
C GLU A 313 -0.02 -4.01 -5.31
N VAL A 314 -1.08 -3.82 -6.10
CA VAL A 314 -1.90 -4.95 -6.60
C VAL A 314 -1.11 -5.93 -7.46
N SER A 315 -0.34 -5.46 -8.43
CA SER A 315 0.47 -6.34 -9.28
C SER A 315 1.62 -6.98 -8.51
N VAL A 316 2.13 -6.34 -7.45
CA VAL A 316 3.17 -6.91 -6.57
C VAL A 316 2.59 -8.09 -5.78
N MET A 317 1.37 -7.94 -5.26
CA MET A 317 0.64 -9.04 -4.60
C MET A 317 0.35 -10.18 -5.58
N ALA A 318 -0.17 -9.87 -6.77
CA ALA A 318 -0.44 -10.87 -7.81
C ALA A 318 0.81 -11.65 -8.21
N HIS A 319 1.95 -10.96 -8.36
CA HIS A 319 3.24 -11.56 -8.65
C HIS A 319 3.70 -12.51 -7.54
N ALA A 320 3.64 -12.05 -6.29
CA ALA A 320 4.07 -12.82 -5.13
C ALA A 320 3.24 -14.11 -4.90
N ILE A 321 1.95 -14.09 -5.24
CA ILE A 321 1.07 -15.26 -5.17
C ILE A 321 1.35 -16.21 -6.33
N SER A 322 1.45 -15.70 -7.56
CA SER A 322 1.69 -16.52 -8.75
C SER A 322 3.06 -17.18 -8.75
N ALA A 323 4.05 -16.55 -8.11
CA ALA A 323 5.36 -17.16 -7.87
C ALA A 323 5.30 -18.39 -6.95
N ILE A 324 4.26 -18.52 -6.12
CA ILE A 324 3.99 -19.72 -5.32
C ILE A 324 3.18 -20.72 -6.14
N SER A 325 2.04 -20.29 -6.68
CA SER A 325 1.21 -21.07 -7.61
C SER A 325 0.14 -20.18 -8.25
N THR A 326 -0.12 -20.39 -9.53
CA THR A 326 -1.22 -19.73 -10.26
C THR A 326 -2.60 -20.30 -9.91
N ASP A 327 -2.69 -21.46 -9.25
CA ASP A 327 -3.97 -22.08 -8.85
C ASP A 327 -4.56 -21.46 -7.59
N LEU A 328 -3.75 -20.70 -6.84
CA LEU A 328 -4.19 -19.98 -5.65
C LEU A 328 -5.02 -18.76 -6.03
N GLY A 329 -6.09 -18.54 -5.28
CA GLY A 329 -7.02 -17.44 -5.52
C GLY A 329 -6.44 -16.09 -5.10
N PHE A 330 -6.54 -15.11 -5.98
CA PHE A 330 -6.35 -13.70 -5.66
C PHE A 330 -7.40 -12.84 -6.35
N THR A 331 -8.05 -11.97 -5.58
CA THR A 331 -9.01 -11.00 -6.10
C THR A 331 -8.69 -9.61 -5.55
N ALA A 332 -8.49 -8.66 -6.44
CA ALA A 332 -8.39 -7.24 -6.12
C ALA A 332 -9.78 -6.59 -6.27
N LEU A 333 -10.37 -6.08 -5.18
CA LEU A 333 -11.65 -5.35 -5.17
C LEU A 333 -11.42 -3.89 -4.78
N HIS A 334 -11.43 -3.00 -5.76
CA HIS A 334 -11.02 -1.62 -5.55
C HIS A 334 -12.10 -0.61 -5.88
N TYR A 335 -11.97 0.59 -5.32
CA TYR A 335 -12.68 1.78 -5.78
C TYR A 335 -11.65 2.86 -6.09
N ALA A 336 -11.92 3.61 -7.17
CA ALA A 336 -11.06 4.71 -7.58
C ALA A 336 -11.33 5.95 -6.73
N THR A 337 -10.27 6.64 -6.34
CA THR A 337 -10.36 7.89 -5.55
C THR A 337 -9.90 9.14 -6.29
N ASP A 338 -9.33 8.95 -7.46
CA ASP A 338 -8.71 9.98 -8.26
C ASP A 338 -8.52 9.51 -9.69
N HIS A 339 -8.35 10.47 -10.60
CA HIS A 339 -7.86 10.24 -11.95
C HIS A 339 -6.45 10.84 -12.03
N PRO A 340 -5.39 10.01 -12.09
CA PRO A 340 -4.00 10.49 -12.15
C PRO A 340 -3.65 11.07 -13.53
N ARG A 341 -4.53 11.90 -14.10
CA ARG A 341 -4.39 12.55 -15.40
C ARG A 341 -4.04 14.03 -15.25
N SER A 342 -3.63 14.66 -16.36
CA SER A 342 -3.25 16.07 -16.38
C SER A 342 -4.37 16.98 -15.87
N VAL A 343 -4.02 18.08 -15.19
CA VAL A 343 -4.95 19.06 -14.60
C VAL A 343 -5.87 19.69 -15.66
N GLU A 344 -5.45 19.70 -16.93
CA GLU A 344 -6.21 20.25 -18.06
C GLU A 344 -7.44 19.40 -18.43
N ASP A 345 -7.43 18.10 -18.09
CA ASP A 345 -8.57 17.18 -18.28
C ASP A 345 -9.51 17.10 -17.05
N ARG A 346 -9.18 17.78 -15.93
CA ARG A 346 -9.87 17.61 -14.63
C ARG A 346 -11.12 18.47 -14.44
N SER A 347 -11.51 19.28 -15.42
CA SER A 347 -12.60 20.27 -15.30
C SER A 347 -14.01 19.67 -15.13
N SER A 348 -14.16 18.35 -15.06
CA SER A 348 -15.46 17.66 -15.08
C SER A 348 -15.81 16.83 -13.84
N PHE A 349 -14.92 16.68 -12.85
CA PHE A 349 -15.12 15.72 -11.74
C PHE A 349 -15.09 16.38 -10.35
N SER A 350 -16.26 16.50 -9.73
CA SER A 350 -16.47 17.20 -8.44
C SER A 350 -16.04 16.42 -7.18
N SER A 351 -15.32 15.31 -7.31
CA SER A 351 -14.97 14.41 -6.17
C SER A 351 -13.57 13.77 -6.28
N ASP A 352 -12.65 14.45 -6.95
CA ASP A 352 -11.27 13.98 -7.15
C ASP A 352 -10.38 14.35 -5.95
N LEU A 353 -9.77 13.35 -5.28
CA LEU A 353 -8.85 13.56 -4.14
C LEU A 353 -7.63 14.42 -4.47
N THR A 354 -7.31 14.58 -5.76
CA THR A 354 -6.26 15.49 -6.20
C THR A 354 -6.65 16.96 -6.04
N THR A 355 -7.91 17.28 -5.72
CA THR A 355 -8.44 18.65 -5.57
C THR A 355 -8.77 19.05 -4.13
N GLY A 356 -8.93 18.10 -3.19
CA GLY A 356 -9.27 18.39 -1.80
C GLY A 356 -9.81 17.17 -1.04
N ARG A 357 -10.26 17.36 0.20
CA ARG A 357 -11.07 16.38 0.94
C ARG A 357 -12.37 17.04 1.42
N GLU A 358 -13.51 16.68 0.86
CA GLU A 358 -14.82 17.17 1.31
C GLU A 358 -15.60 16.14 2.15
N ILE A 359 -16.60 16.60 2.91
CA ILE A 359 -17.49 15.74 3.73
C ILE A 359 -18.19 14.67 2.84
N SER A 360 -18.44 15.00 1.58
CA SER A 360 -18.99 14.11 0.55
C SER A 360 -18.15 12.85 0.33
N GLU A 361 -16.83 12.91 0.42
CA GLU A 361 -15.94 11.76 0.18
C GLU A 361 -16.04 10.67 1.25
N ARG A 362 -16.32 11.04 2.50
CA ARG A 362 -16.54 10.05 3.56
C ARG A 362 -17.79 9.22 3.26
N SER A 363 -18.84 9.88 2.78
CA SER A 363 -20.08 9.23 2.36
C SER A 363 -19.86 8.38 1.10
N LEU A 364 -19.17 8.90 0.08
CA LEU A 364 -18.84 8.15 -1.14
C LEU A 364 -18.00 6.91 -0.85
N ARG A 365 -17.00 7.01 0.03
CA ARG A 365 -16.21 5.86 0.48
C ARG A 365 -17.07 4.85 1.23
N ALA A 366 -17.97 5.29 2.10
CA ALA A 366 -18.90 4.41 2.79
C ALA A 366 -19.78 3.63 1.79
N THR A 367 -20.30 4.29 0.77
CA THR A 367 -21.06 3.65 -0.32
C THR A 367 -20.20 2.64 -1.09
N ALA A 368 -18.96 2.99 -1.43
CA ALA A 368 -18.05 2.08 -2.13
C ALA A 368 -17.75 0.83 -1.30
N LEU A 369 -17.45 0.98 -0.01
CA LEU A 369 -17.19 -0.13 0.90
C LEU A 369 -18.43 -0.98 1.15
N SER A 370 -19.61 -0.37 1.29
CA SER A 370 -20.88 -1.09 1.40
C SER A 370 -21.13 -1.97 0.15
N ARG A 371 -20.93 -1.42 -1.05
CA ARG A 371 -21.06 -2.18 -2.31
C ARG A 371 -20.05 -3.34 -2.39
N ILE A 372 -18.79 -3.10 -2.03
CA ILE A 372 -17.76 -4.14 -2.02
C ILE A 372 -18.08 -5.22 -0.98
N SER A 373 -18.54 -4.84 0.22
CA SER A 373 -18.97 -5.78 1.25
C SER A 373 -20.13 -6.64 0.78
N HIS A 374 -21.13 -6.04 0.13
CA HIS A 374 -22.27 -6.77 -0.43
C HIS A 374 -21.82 -7.78 -1.49
N LEU A 375 -20.99 -7.35 -2.44
CA LEU A 375 -20.40 -8.22 -3.47
C LEU A 375 -19.63 -9.40 -2.84
N LEU A 376 -18.82 -9.13 -1.83
CA LEU A 376 -18.05 -10.15 -1.13
C LEU A 376 -18.96 -11.15 -0.41
N THR A 377 -20.01 -10.69 0.28
CA THR A 377 -20.97 -11.59 0.95
C THR A 377 -21.79 -12.39 -0.04
N SER A 378 -22.18 -11.83 -1.19
CA SER A 378 -22.87 -12.58 -2.24
C SER A 378 -21.99 -13.71 -2.76
N TYR A 379 -20.73 -13.42 -3.08
CA TYR A 379 -19.76 -14.43 -3.49
C TYR A 379 -19.54 -15.51 -2.43
N ILE A 380 -19.27 -15.13 -1.17
CA ILE A 380 -19.04 -16.09 -0.08
C ILE A 380 -20.29 -16.93 0.20
N GLY A 381 -21.49 -16.37 0.06
CA GLY A 381 -22.74 -17.08 0.28
C GLY A 381 -23.07 -18.16 -0.76
N GLU A 382 -22.35 -18.18 -1.88
CA GLU A 382 -22.50 -19.16 -2.96
C GLU A 382 -21.36 -20.20 -3.00
N LEU A 383 -20.37 -20.09 -2.10
CA LEU A 383 -19.36 -21.12 -1.84
C LEU A 383 -19.93 -22.23 -0.95
#